data_AF-A0A7D5RTU9-F1
#
_entry.id   AF-A0A7D5RTU9-F1
#
_cell.length_a   1.000
_cell.length_b   1.000
_cell.length_c   1.000
_cell.angle_alpha   90.00
_cell.angle_beta   90.00
_cell.angle_gamma   90.00
#
_symmetry.space_group_name_H-M   'P 1'
#
loop_
_entity.id
_entity.type
_entity.pdbx_description
1 polymer ?
#
loop_
_entity_poly.entity_id
_entity_poly.type
_entity_poly.pdbx_seq_one_letter_code
_entity_poly.pdbx_strand_id
1 'polypeptide(L)' 'MWSKNGRVKSIKLYLNDKPFAFLDVDDSRAYQTFNLGRISSASGFTLKFEIAEIYPGTVYEDVVLSYLDFDGDGVL' A
#
# COMPACT_ATOMS: atom_id res chain seq x y z
N MET A 1 -2.21 17.01 13.75
CA MET A 1 -1.52 17.45 12.50
C MET A 1 -1.59 16.34 11.45
N TRP A 2 -1.16 15.12 11.76
CA TRP A 2 -1.21 13.97 10.85
C TRP A 2 -2.63 13.63 10.33
N SER A 3 -3.66 13.69 11.17
CA SER A 3 -5.04 13.36 10.78
C SER A 3 -5.75 14.43 9.92
N LYS A 4 -5.09 15.55 9.58
CA LYS A 4 -5.73 16.63 8.81
C LYS A 4 -6.07 16.20 7.37
N ASN A 5 -5.20 15.38 6.77
CA ASN A 5 -5.40 14.74 5.47
C ASN A 5 -6.00 13.35 5.67
N GLY A 6 -6.61 12.82 4.60
CA GLY A 6 -6.97 11.43 4.49
C GLY A 6 -5.77 10.50 4.61
N ARG A 7 -6.01 9.33 5.18
CA ARG A 7 -4.99 8.30 5.42
C ARG A 7 -5.47 7.01 4.77
N VAL A 8 -4.55 6.28 4.15
CA VAL A 8 -4.90 5.03 3.47
C VAL A 8 -5.40 4.02 4.51
N LYS A 9 -6.55 3.41 4.24
CA LYS A 9 -7.17 2.38 5.09
C LYS A 9 -7.03 0.99 4.47
N SER A 10 -7.21 0.90 3.16
CA SER A 10 -7.02 -0.37 2.44
C SER A 10 -6.43 -0.11 1.07
N ILE A 11 -5.46 -0.95 0.67
CA ILE A 11 -4.85 -0.94 -0.65
C ILE A 11 -5.22 -2.24 -1.36
N LYS A 12 -5.82 -2.13 -2.54
CA LYS A 12 -5.96 -3.26 -3.44
C LYS A 12 -4.67 -3.42 -4.22
N LEU A 13 -3.99 -4.53 -3.96
CA LEU A 13 -2.75 -4.91 -4.63
C LEU A 13 -3.07 -5.78 -5.84
N TYR A 14 -2.46 -5.46 -6.97
CA TYR A 14 -2.49 -6.27 -8.18
C TYR A 14 -1.09 -6.79 -8.51
N LEU A 15 -1.02 -8.04 -8.97
CA LEU A 15 0.18 -8.67 -9.53
C LEU A 15 -0.08 -8.95 -11.01
N ASN A 16 0.72 -8.35 -11.90
CA ASN A 16 0.52 -8.45 -13.36
C ASN A 16 -0.94 -8.16 -13.76
N ASP A 17 -1.47 -7.02 -13.28
CA ASP A 17 -2.85 -6.53 -13.48
C ASP A 17 -3.98 -7.42 -12.95
N LYS A 18 -3.68 -8.54 -12.28
CA LYS A 18 -4.67 -9.39 -11.62
C LYS A 18 -4.80 -9.02 -10.15
N PRO A 19 -6.02 -8.91 -9.59
CA PRO A 19 -6.21 -8.71 -8.16
C PRO A 19 -5.47 -9.80 -7.37
N PHE A 20 -4.63 -9.39 -6.43
CA PHE A 20 -3.77 -10.28 -5.65
C PHE A 20 -4.18 -10.31 -4.18
N ALA A 21 -4.30 -9.15 -3.55
CA ALA A 21 -4.67 -9.03 -2.14
C ALA A 21 -5.30 -7.67 -1.82
N PHE A 22 -5.96 -7.58 -0.66
CA PHE A 22 -6.21 -6.33 0.02
C PHE A 22 -5.23 -6.21 1.19
N LEU A 23 -4.55 -5.07 1.28
CA LEU A 23 -3.63 -4.74 2.37
C LEU A 23 -4.32 -3.70 3.26
N ASP A 24 -4.86 -4.16 4.38
CA ASP A 24 -5.54 -3.29 5.34
C ASP A 24 -4.51 -2.64 6.27
N VAL A 25 -4.58 -1.32 6.36
CA VAL A 25 -3.62 -0.47 7.05
C VAL A 25 -4.28 0.09 8.30
N ASP A 26 -3.60 -0.08 9.44
CA ASP A 26 -4.03 0.51 10.70
C ASP A 26 -3.93 2.03 10.65
N ASP A 27 -4.87 2.75 11.28
CA ASP A 27 -4.78 4.22 11.46
C ASP A 27 -3.67 4.55 12.48
N SER A 28 -2.42 4.41 12.06
CA SER A 28 -1.20 4.53 12.86
C SER A 28 -0.09 5.22 12.08
N ARG A 29 0.82 5.87 12.80
CA ARG A 29 2.07 6.44 12.24
C ARG A 29 3.24 5.47 12.27
N ALA A 30 3.05 4.29 12.85
CA ALA A 30 4.08 3.27 12.89
C ALA A 30 4.30 2.69 11.49
N TYR A 31 5.52 2.20 11.22
CA TYR A 31 5.77 1.36 10.07
C TYR A 31 4.90 0.11 10.14
N GLN A 32 4.32 -0.27 9.00
CA GLN A 32 3.50 -1.47 8.85
C GLN A 32 4.07 -2.30 7.71
N THR A 33 4.13 -3.61 7.91
CA THR A 33 4.79 -4.53 6.99
C THR A 33 3.83 -5.65 6.63
N PHE A 34 3.74 -5.96 5.35
CA PHE A 34 2.93 -7.05 4.83
C PHE A 34 3.85 -8.10 4.21
N ASN A 35 3.74 -9.34 4.66
CA ASN A 35 4.43 -10.45 4.04
C ASN A 35 3.61 -10.97 2.86
N LEU A 36 4.06 -10.71 1.64
CA LEU A 36 3.39 -11.12 0.41
C LEU A 36 3.75 -12.55 -0.03
N GLY A 37 4.56 -13.26 0.76
CA GLY A 37 5.17 -14.52 0.39
C GLY A 37 6.18 -14.37 -0.74
N ARG A 38 6.56 -15.50 -1.35
CA ARG A 38 7.47 -15.50 -2.48
C ARG A 38 6.72 -15.13 -3.76
N ILE A 39 7.00 -13.95 -4.30
CA ILE A 39 6.58 -13.55 -5.64
C ILE A 39 7.81 -13.66 -6.55
N SER A 40 7.74 -14.51 -7.57
CA SER A 40 8.82 -14.67 -8.54
C SER A 40 8.27 -14.89 -9.93
N SER A 41 8.94 -14.29 -10.92
CA SER A 41 8.61 -14.44 -12.34
C SER A 41 9.88 -14.49 -13.17
N ALA A 42 9.96 -15.41 -14.12
CA ALA A 42 11.11 -15.54 -15.02
C ALA A 42 11.27 -14.33 -15.94
N SER A 43 10.18 -13.62 -16.24
CA SER A 43 10.16 -12.44 -17.11
C SER A 43 9.99 -11.12 -16.35
N GLY A 44 10.12 -11.14 -15.02
CA GLY A 44 9.73 -10.01 -14.16
C GLY A 44 8.22 -9.93 -13.92
N PHE A 45 7.81 -9.07 -13.00
CA PHE A 45 6.41 -8.85 -12.65
C PHE A 45 6.15 -7.38 -12.31
N THR A 46 4.89 -6.96 -12.37
CA THR A 46 4.43 -5.63 -11.95
C THR A 46 3.57 -5.72 -10.71
N LEU A 47 3.77 -4.77 -9.79
CA LEU A 47 2.87 -4.53 -8.66
C LEU A 47 2.15 -3.21 -8.91
N LYS A 48 0.82 -3.21 -8.78
CA LYS A 48 0.01 -1.99 -8.82
C LYS A 48 -0.75 -1.86 -7.50
N PHE A 49 -0.63 -0.68 -6.90
CA PHE A 49 -1.26 -0.33 -5.63
C PHE A 49 -2.38 0.66 -5.89
N GLU A 50 -3.62 0.27 -5.56
CA GLU A 50 -4.81 1.10 -5.72
C GLU A 50 -5.40 1.40 -4.34
N ILE A 51 -5.55 2.68 -3.98
CA ILE A 51 -6.22 3.05 -2.73
C ILE A 51 -7.70 2.69 -2.86
N ALA A 52 -8.14 1.70 -2.09
CA ALA A 52 -9.51 1.20 -2.13
C ALA A 52 -10.39 1.93 -1.09
N GLU A 53 -9.83 2.19 0.09
CA GLU A 53 -10.53 2.88 1.18
C GLU A 53 -9.59 3.84 1.91
N ILE A 54 -10.17 4.87 2.52
CA ILE A 54 -9.45 5.85 3.33
C ILE A 54 -10.11 6.06 4.70
N TYR A 55 -9.29 6.39 5.69
CA TYR A 55 -9.76 7.12 6.86
C TYR A 55 -9.85 8.61 6.47
N PRO A 56 -11.02 9.26 6.56
CA PRO A 56 -11.17 10.64 6.16
C PRO A 56 -10.22 11.59 6.92
N GLY A 57 -9.78 12.63 6.22
CA GLY A 57 -9.10 13.75 6.85
C GLY A 57 -10.07 14.57 7.70
N THR A 58 -9.56 15.17 8.77
CA THR A 58 -10.38 16.05 9.61
C THR A 58 -10.49 17.47 9.05
N VAL A 59 -9.71 17.82 8.02
CA VAL A 59 -9.67 19.18 7.44
C VAL A 59 -9.66 19.15 5.92
N TYR A 60 -8.84 18.29 5.32
CA TYR A 60 -8.63 18.21 3.87
C TYR A 60 -9.10 16.86 3.33
N GLU A 61 -9.53 16.85 2.08
CA GLU A 61 -9.95 15.64 1.37
C GLU A 61 -8.77 14.89 0.73
N ASP A 62 -7.62 15.55 0.61
CA ASP A 62 -6.39 14.97 0.08
C ASP A 62 -5.92 13.76 0.90
N VAL A 63 -5.39 12.74 0.21
CA VAL A 63 -4.88 11.51 0.83
C VAL A 63 -3.39 11.41 0.58
N VAL A 64 -2.63 11.03 1.61
CA VAL A 64 -1.17 10.92 1.50
C VAL A 64 -0.71 9.51 1.86
N LEU A 65 0.09 8.92 0.98
CA LEU A 65 0.97 7.79 1.28
C LEU A 65 2.41 8.31 1.28
N SER A 66 2.99 8.50 2.46
CA SER A 66 4.28 9.18 2.60
C SER A 66 5.48 8.31 2.28
N TYR A 67 5.34 7.00 2.43
CA TYR A 67 6.45 6.05 2.29
C TYR A 67 5.94 4.68 1.88
N LEU A 68 6.66 4.05 0.96
CA LEU A 68 6.45 2.69 0.51
C LEU A 68 7.85 2.09 0.30
N ASP A 69 8.10 0.95 0.91
CA ASP A 69 9.40 0.27 0.89
C ASP A 69 9.21 -1.19 0.54
N PHE A 70 10.24 -1.78 -0.05
CA PHE A 70 10.22 -3.13 -0.57
C PHE A 70 11.43 -3.88 -0.02
N ASP A 71 11.17 -5.01 0.64
CA ASP A 71 12.20 -5.96 1.06
C ASP A 71 12.01 -7.25 0.25
N GLY A 72 13.03 -7.62 -0.53
CA GLY A 72 13.00 -8.82 -1.35
C GLY A 72 14.14 -8.93 -2.35
N ASP A 73 14.26 -10.11 -2.95
CA ASP A 73 15.27 -10.40 -3.96
C ASP A 73 15.06 -9.53 -5.22
N GLY A 74 16.12 -8.84 -5.65
CA GLY A 74 16.10 -8.02 -6.87
C GLY A 74 15.51 -6.62 -6.69
N VAL A 75 15.18 -6.23 -5.46
CA VAL A 75 14.93 -4.83 -5.08
C VAL A 75 16.29 -4.17 -4.79
N LEU A 76 16.57 -3.02 -5.41
CA LEU A 76 17.82 -2.25 -5.30
C LEU A 76 17.70 -1.08 -4.32
#